data_AF-A0A6V8K6A1-F1
#
_entry.id   AF-A0A6V8K6A1-F1
#
_cell.length_a   1.000
_cell.length_b   1.000
_cell.length_c   1.000
_cell.angle_alpha   90.00
_cell.angle_beta   90.00
_cell.angle_gamma   90.00
#
_symmetry.space_group_name_H-M   'P 1'
#
loop_
_entity.id
_entity.type
_entity.pdbx_description
1 polymer ?
#
loop_
_entity_poly.entity_id
_entity_poly.type
_entity_poly.pdbx_seq_one_letter_code
_entity_poly.pdbx_strand_id
1 'polypeptide(L)'
;MLPSLTLVPAPATDTPHWADILQAYAAWAGVLVGVIAATVTGALLVFEIRRSRKADREAASDRADAAVDRELARQDRDRATAERRDAEMAQARTVLLGQVTMDDTNPELRRVNVAVRNYGVEPVTDVRLEVTGPAGQAEFRIVDGTTVLGGGEALNIDERLPGLVGAMLRDERIRRNLAVTVEFADMRGLRWRRVDNGPPERVLVDEFSPGATALGPACCDREEAST
;
A
#
# COMPACT_ATOMS: atom_id res chain seq x y z
N MET A 1 -25.50 -94.72 -88.08
CA MET A 1 -24.59 -94.08 -87.11
C MET A 1 -25.42 -93.07 -86.32
N LEU A 2 -25.70 -93.37 -85.04
CA LEU A 2 -26.39 -92.48 -84.11
C LEU A 2 -25.40 -92.19 -82.96
N PRO A 3 -25.23 -90.92 -82.55
CA PRO A 3 -24.32 -90.58 -81.45
C PRO A 3 -24.92 -90.99 -80.10
N SER A 4 -24.12 -91.71 -79.31
CA SER A 4 -24.42 -92.07 -77.92
C SER A 4 -24.38 -90.83 -77.03
N LEU A 5 -25.55 -90.47 -76.46
CA LEU A 5 -25.67 -89.43 -75.44
C LEU A 5 -25.04 -89.94 -74.13
N THR A 6 -23.86 -89.45 -73.77
CA THR A 6 -23.25 -89.60 -72.45
C THR A 6 -24.03 -88.77 -71.43
N LEU A 7 -24.75 -89.45 -70.54
CA LEU A 7 -25.43 -88.86 -69.40
C LEU A 7 -24.38 -88.40 -68.38
N VAL A 8 -24.13 -87.09 -68.28
CA VAL A 8 -23.29 -86.50 -67.23
C VAL A 8 -24.06 -86.60 -65.90
N PRO A 9 -23.54 -87.29 -64.87
CA PRO A 9 -24.21 -87.34 -63.57
C PRO A 9 -24.27 -85.92 -62.99
N ALA A 10 -25.44 -85.54 -62.49
CA ALA A 10 -25.63 -84.27 -61.80
C ALA A 10 -24.64 -84.18 -60.62
N PRO A 11 -23.99 -83.02 -60.40
CA PRO A 11 -23.07 -82.86 -59.29
C PRO A 11 -23.81 -83.14 -57.99
N ALA A 12 -23.24 -84.02 -57.16
CA ALA A 12 -23.74 -84.25 -55.81
C ALA A 12 -23.76 -82.91 -55.08
N THR A 13 -24.94 -82.50 -54.63
CA THR A 13 -25.08 -81.31 -53.79
C THR A 13 -24.48 -81.64 -52.44
N ASP A 14 -23.20 -81.31 -52.25
CA ASP A 14 -22.54 -81.35 -50.95
C ASP A 14 -23.29 -80.39 -50.02
N THR A 15 -24.08 -80.96 -49.12
CA THR A 15 -24.72 -80.20 -48.05
C THR A 15 -23.62 -79.71 -47.10
N PRO A 16 -23.54 -78.40 -46.81
CA PRO A 16 -22.46 -77.87 -45.99
C PRO A 16 -22.45 -78.56 -44.62
N HIS A 17 -21.28 -79.09 -44.25
CA HIS A 17 -21.10 -79.75 -42.98
C HIS A 17 -21.20 -78.69 -41.87
N TRP A 18 -22.04 -78.93 -40.85
CA TRP A 18 -22.31 -77.98 -39.76
C TRP A 18 -21.04 -77.42 -39.08
N ALA A 19 -19.93 -78.16 -39.13
CA ALA A 19 -18.63 -77.75 -38.61
C ALA A 19 -18.04 -76.54 -39.36
N ASP A 20 -18.23 -76.42 -40.67
CA ASP A 20 -17.71 -75.32 -41.49
C ASP A 20 -18.44 -74.01 -41.16
N ILE A 21 -19.74 -74.11 -40.87
CA ILE A 21 -20.56 -72.98 -40.42
C ILE A 21 -20.06 -72.47 -39.07
N LEU A 22 -19.80 -73.36 -38.10
CA LEU A 22 -19.28 -72.97 -36.79
C LEU A 22 -17.87 -72.36 -36.87
N GLN A 23 -16.98 -72.90 -37.72
CA GLN A 23 -15.65 -72.34 -37.93
C GLN A 23 -15.71 -70.93 -38.53
N ALA A 24 -16.62 -70.69 -39.47
CA ALA A 24 -16.85 -69.36 -40.01
C ALA A 24 -17.29 -68.38 -38.91
N TYR A 25 -18.25 -68.76 -38.06
CA TYR A 25 -18.68 -67.90 -36.94
C TYR A 25 -17.56 -67.62 -35.93
N ALA A 26 -16.71 -68.60 -35.63
CA ALA A 26 -15.58 -68.43 -34.72
C ALA A 26 -14.56 -67.41 -35.25
N ALA A 27 -14.28 -67.44 -36.56
CA ALA A 27 -13.37 -66.47 -37.20
C ALA A 27 -13.92 -65.03 -37.12
N TRP A 28 -15.20 -64.84 -37.42
CA TRP A 28 -15.86 -63.53 -37.31
C TRP A 28 -15.93 -63.01 -35.87
N ALA A 29 -16.22 -63.89 -34.91
CA ALA A 29 -16.23 -63.54 -33.49
C ALA A 29 -14.85 -63.06 -33.01
N GLY A 30 -13.77 -63.71 -33.46
CA GLY A 30 -12.39 -63.30 -33.14
C GLY A 30 -12.05 -61.90 -33.63
N VAL A 31 -12.44 -61.55 -34.87
CA VAL A 31 -12.22 -60.21 -35.43
C VAL A 31 -13.01 -59.15 -34.65
N LEU A 32 -14.27 -59.43 -34.33
CA LEU A 32 -15.10 -58.49 -33.55
C LEU A 32 -14.51 -58.24 -32.17
N VAL A 33 -14.09 -59.29 -31.46
CA VAL A 33 -13.43 -59.15 -30.15
C VAL A 33 -12.13 -58.35 -30.27
N GLY A 34 -11.32 -58.59 -31.31
CA GLY A 34 -10.09 -57.84 -31.55
C GLY A 34 -10.33 -56.34 -31.78
N VAL A 35 -11.35 -55.98 -32.57
CA VAL A 35 -11.73 -54.57 -32.82
C VAL A 35 -12.25 -53.91 -31.54
N ILE A 36 -13.06 -54.62 -30.75
CA ILE A 36 -13.57 -54.10 -29.47
C ILE A 36 -12.40 -53.87 -28.50
N ALA A 37 -11.47 -54.83 -28.37
CA ALA A 37 -10.31 -54.65 -27.51
C ALA A 37 -9.45 -53.45 -27.92
N ALA A 38 -9.15 -53.31 -29.22
CA ALA A 38 -8.37 -52.20 -29.75
C ALA A 38 -9.04 -50.83 -29.51
N THR A 39 -10.36 -50.74 -29.69
CA THR A 39 -11.12 -49.50 -29.44
C THR A 39 -11.15 -49.14 -27.95
N VAL A 40 -11.33 -50.11 -27.07
CA VAL A 40 -11.29 -49.92 -25.60
C VAL A 40 -9.89 -49.45 -25.16
N THR A 41 -8.83 -50.10 -25.62
CA THR A 41 -7.46 -49.69 -25.30
C THR A 41 -7.14 -48.29 -25.82
N GLY A 42 -7.54 -47.98 -27.05
CA GLY A 42 -7.38 -46.64 -27.64
C GLY A 42 -8.13 -45.57 -26.84
N ALA A 43 -9.36 -45.85 -26.41
CA ALA A 43 -10.15 -44.95 -25.59
C ALA A 43 -9.51 -44.68 -24.21
N LEU A 44 -8.99 -45.72 -23.55
CA LEU A 44 -8.28 -45.57 -22.27
C LEU A 44 -7.02 -44.72 -22.40
N LEU A 45 -6.22 -44.94 -23.46
CA LEU A 45 -5.00 -44.18 -23.69
C LEU A 45 -5.31 -42.69 -23.95
N VAL A 46 -6.35 -42.39 -24.73
CA VAL A 46 -6.80 -40.99 -24.94
C VAL A 46 -7.30 -40.37 -23.64
N PHE A 47 -7.99 -41.13 -22.78
CA PHE A 47 -8.46 -40.65 -21.49
C PHE A 47 -7.30 -40.30 -20.55
N GLU A 48 -6.27 -41.16 -20.47
CA GLU A 48 -5.07 -40.89 -19.66
C GLU A 48 -4.31 -39.65 -20.15
N ILE A 49 -4.13 -39.48 -21.47
CA ILE A 49 -3.49 -38.28 -22.04
C ILE A 49 -4.29 -37.02 -21.72
N ARG A 50 -5.62 -37.07 -21.78
CA ARG A 50 -6.46 -35.91 -21.43
C ARG A 50 -6.35 -35.56 -19.95
N ARG A 51 -6.27 -36.57 -19.08
CA ARG A 51 -6.10 -36.37 -17.64
C ARG A 51 -4.73 -35.79 -17.31
N SER A 52 -3.64 -36.26 -17.93
CA SER A 52 -2.29 -35.72 -17.69
C SER A 52 -2.20 -34.25 -18.13
N ARG A 53 -2.72 -33.91 -19.31
CA ARG A 53 -2.72 -32.54 -19.82
C ARG A 53 -3.49 -31.56 -18.93
N LYS A 54 -4.54 -32.01 -18.24
CA LYS A 54 -5.28 -31.17 -17.30
C LYS A 54 -4.42 -30.87 -16.07
N ALA A 55 -3.79 -31.90 -15.50
CA ALA A 55 -2.88 -31.73 -14.37
C ALA A 55 -1.67 -30.85 -14.71
N ASP A 56 -1.10 -30.97 -15.91
CA ASP A 56 0.02 -30.14 -16.36
C ASP A 56 -0.37 -28.67 -16.51
N ARG A 57 -1.60 -28.39 -16.97
CA ARG A 57 -2.13 -27.03 -17.09
C ARG A 57 -2.41 -26.40 -15.73
N GLU A 58 -2.99 -27.16 -14.81
CA GLU A 58 -3.21 -26.72 -13.42
C GLU A 58 -1.86 -26.42 -12.75
N ALA A 59 -0.89 -27.34 -12.84
CA ALA A 59 0.46 -27.12 -12.31
C ALA A 59 1.21 -25.95 -13.00
N ALA A 60 0.93 -25.66 -14.27
CA ALA A 60 1.47 -24.49 -14.94
C ALA A 60 0.83 -23.18 -14.45
N SER A 61 -0.50 -23.17 -14.24
CA SER A 61 -1.22 -22.05 -13.66
C SER A 61 -0.73 -21.75 -12.24
N ASP A 62 -0.65 -22.76 -11.39
CA ASP A 62 -0.20 -22.61 -9.99
C ASP A 62 1.21 -22.03 -9.90
N ARG A 63 2.10 -22.40 -10.83
CA ARG A 63 3.46 -21.81 -10.90
C ARG A 63 3.44 -20.36 -11.34
N ALA A 64 2.52 -19.97 -12.23
CA ALA A 64 2.38 -18.59 -12.68
C ALA A 64 1.83 -17.71 -11.54
N ASP A 65 0.79 -18.17 -10.86
CA ASP A 65 0.19 -17.47 -9.72
C ASP A 65 1.21 -17.32 -8.58
N ALA A 66 1.93 -18.39 -8.24
CA ALA A 66 2.99 -18.33 -7.24
C ALA A 66 4.17 -17.42 -7.64
N ALA A 67 4.39 -17.15 -8.93
CA ALA A 67 5.40 -16.20 -9.37
C ALA A 67 4.93 -14.75 -9.18
N VAL A 68 3.64 -14.48 -9.47
CA VAL A 68 3.02 -13.16 -9.24
C VAL A 68 3.01 -12.81 -7.75
N ASP A 69 2.61 -13.76 -6.90
CA ASP A 69 2.56 -13.56 -5.45
C ASP A 69 3.95 -13.21 -4.86
N ARG A 70 5.00 -13.87 -5.37
CA ARG A 70 6.39 -13.57 -4.94
C ARG A 70 6.82 -12.17 -5.35
N GLU A 71 6.38 -11.69 -6.51
CA GLU A 71 6.73 -10.36 -6.99
C GLU A 71 6.01 -9.28 -6.19
N LEU A 72 4.71 -9.48 -5.91
CA LEU A 72 3.96 -8.60 -5.02
C LEU A 72 4.61 -8.50 -3.63
N ALA A 73 4.99 -9.64 -3.06
CA ALA A 73 5.64 -9.70 -1.76
C ALA A 73 7.04 -9.03 -1.75
N ARG A 74 7.74 -8.99 -2.89
CA ARG A 74 9.01 -8.24 -3.02
C ARG A 74 8.73 -6.75 -3.06
N GLN A 75 7.77 -6.33 -3.88
CA GLN A 75 7.37 -4.92 -3.99
C GLN A 75 6.94 -4.34 -2.65
N ASP A 76 6.17 -5.09 -1.86
CA ASP A 76 5.74 -4.67 -0.52
C ASP A 76 6.91 -4.55 0.45
N ARG A 77 7.86 -5.47 0.41
CA ARG A 77 9.09 -5.38 1.23
C ARG A 77 9.93 -4.19 0.84
N ASP A 78 10.12 -3.96 -0.45
CA ASP A 78 10.91 -2.84 -0.95
C ASP A 78 10.27 -1.51 -0.54
N ARG A 79 8.94 -1.39 -0.66
CA ARG A 79 8.18 -0.24 -0.16
C ARG A 79 8.35 -0.05 1.34
N ALA A 80 8.19 -1.10 2.14
CA ALA A 80 8.35 -1.01 3.59
C ALA A 80 9.79 -0.62 4.00
N THR A 81 10.80 -1.07 3.27
CA THR A 81 12.19 -0.67 3.53
C THR A 81 12.49 0.77 3.12
N ALA A 82 11.89 1.26 2.03
CA ALA A 82 11.99 2.66 1.62
C ALA A 82 11.34 3.57 2.67
N GLU A 83 10.14 3.20 3.14
CA GLU A 83 9.43 3.94 4.19
C GLU A 83 10.23 3.96 5.50
N ARG A 84 10.88 2.86 5.88
CA ARG A 84 11.77 2.82 7.06
C ARG A 84 13.00 3.73 6.90
N ARG A 85 13.66 3.70 5.74
CA ARG A 85 14.83 4.58 5.49
C ARG A 85 14.43 6.04 5.50
N ASP A 86 13.27 6.37 4.94
CA ASP A 86 12.74 7.74 4.99
C ASP A 86 12.43 8.16 6.42
N ALA A 87 11.86 7.26 7.24
CA ALA A 87 11.62 7.51 8.67
C ALA A 87 12.93 7.66 9.47
N GLU A 88 13.94 6.83 9.20
CA GLU A 88 15.26 6.90 9.85
C GLU A 88 16.02 8.17 9.45
N MET A 89 16.02 8.54 8.16
CA MET A 89 16.60 9.79 7.69
C MET A 89 15.87 11.01 8.26
N ALA A 90 14.56 10.91 8.47
CA ALA A 90 13.79 11.96 9.14
C ALA A 90 14.11 12.09 10.63
N GLN A 91 14.33 10.96 11.33
CA GLN A 91 14.75 10.99 12.73
C GLN A 91 16.12 11.65 12.91
N ALA A 92 17.05 11.51 11.95
CA ALA A 92 18.38 12.14 11.97
C ALA A 92 18.37 13.66 11.73
N ARG A 93 17.22 14.28 11.41
CA ARG A 93 17.07 15.74 11.16
C ARG A 93 16.54 16.50 12.38
N THR A 94 16.91 16.02 13.57
CA THR A 94 16.20 16.28 14.81
C THR A 94 16.22 17.76 15.23
N VAL A 95 15.18 18.51 14.87
CA VAL A 95 14.79 19.69 15.64
C VAL A 95 14.31 19.18 17.00
N LEU A 96 14.95 19.65 18.07
CA LEU A 96 14.61 19.35 19.45
C LEU A 96 14.05 20.60 20.10
N LEU A 97 12.99 20.37 20.87
CA LEU A 97 12.50 21.34 21.84
C LEU A 97 13.43 21.31 23.05
N GLY A 98 14.13 22.42 23.25
CA GLY A 98 14.82 22.74 24.49
C GLY A 98 13.84 23.03 25.62
N GLN A 99 14.40 23.20 26.81
CA GLN A 99 13.66 23.38 28.05
C GLN A 99 12.68 24.56 27.93
N VAL A 100 11.39 24.30 28.21
CA VAL A 100 10.38 25.36 28.39
C VAL A 100 10.55 25.88 29.81
N THR A 101 11.00 27.12 29.95
CA THR A 101 11.06 27.78 31.25
C THR A 101 10.03 28.89 31.30
N MET A 102 9.27 28.93 32.38
CA MET A 102 8.37 30.03 32.68
C MET A 102 9.02 30.91 33.74
N ASP A 103 9.13 32.21 33.45
CA ASP A 103 9.51 33.18 34.46
C ASP A 103 8.27 33.58 35.27
N ASP A 104 8.21 33.09 36.51
CA ASP A 104 7.14 33.36 37.47
C ASP A 104 7.45 34.56 38.39
N THR A 105 8.61 35.21 38.24
CA THR A 105 9.00 36.31 39.14
C THR A 105 8.09 37.53 39.02
N ASN A 106 7.52 37.77 37.84
CA ASN A 106 6.56 38.84 37.61
C ASN A 106 5.18 38.28 37.22
N PRO A 107 4.18 38.33 38.11
CA PRO A 107 2.85 37.78 37.85
C PRO A 107 2.08 38.54 36.75
N GLU A 108 2.50 39.76 36.40
CA GLU A 108 1.91 40.57 35.32
C GLU A 108 2.62 40.36 33.97
N LEU A 109 3.86 39.85 33.99
CA LEU A 109 4.71 39.66 32.81
C LEU A 109 5.21 38.23 32.72
N ARG A 110 4.28 37.27 32.78
CA ARG A 110 4.62 35.86 32.57
C ARG A 110 5.19 35.68 31.17
N ARG A 111 6.45 35.28 31.14
CA ARG A 111 7.21 35.02 29.93
C ARG A 111 7.40 33.52 29.77
N VAL A 112 7.20 33.05 28.56
CA VAL A 112 7.55 31.70 28.15
C VAL A 112 8.82 31.80 27.35
N ASN A 113 9.87 31.17 27.88
CA ASN A 113 11.10 30.97 27.16
C ASN A 113 11.11 29.55 26.59
N VAL A 114 11.10 29.45 25.26
CA VAL A 114 11.26 28.18 24.55
C VAL A 114 12.51 28.26 23.69
N ALA A 115 13.43 27.33 23.91
CA ALA A 115 14.55 27.12 23.01
C ALA A 115 14.18 26.02 22.01
N VAL A 116 14.33 26.27 20.71
CA VAL A 116 14.19 25.26 19.66
C VAL A 116 15.56 25.12 19.02
N ARG A 117 16.12 23.91 18.98
CA ARG A 117 17.46 23.68 18.43
C ARG A 117 17.42 22.67 17.31
N ASN A 118 17.99 23.02 16.17
CA ASN A 118 18.16 22.10 15.05
C ASN A 118 19.47 21.32 15.26
N TYR A 119 19.38 20.03 15.57
CA TYR A 119 20.57 19.16 15.65
C TYR A 119 20.89 18.48 14.30
N GLY A 120 20.06 18.68 13.28
CA GLY A 120 20.34 18.25 11.92
C GLY A 120 21.50 19.03 11.29
N VAL A 121 22.09 18.46 10.24
CA VAL A 121 23.15 19.11 9.45
C VAL A 121 22.56 20.10 8.45
N GLU A 122 21.34 19.83 7.98
CA GLU A 122 20.62 20.67 7.02
C GLU A 122 19.81 21.75 7.76
N PRO A 123 19.69 22.96 7.20
CA PRO A 123 18.80 23.99 7.74
C PRO A 123 17.34 23.55 7.64
N VAL A 124 16.51 24.04 8.56
CA VAL A 124 15.04 23.90 8.50
C VAL A 124 14.41 25.26 8.30
N THR A 125 13.30 25.30 7.57
CA THR A 125 12.55 26.52 7.26
C THR A 125 11.14 26.41 7.85
N ASP A 126 10.37 27.49 7.74
CA ASP A 126 8.98 27.55 8.16
C ASP A 126 8.71 27.08 9.59
N VAL A 127 9.65 27.33 10.52
CA VAL A 127 9.51 26.90 11.91
C VAL A 127 8.30 27.61 12.55
N ARG A 128 7.32 26.83 12.98
CA ARG A 128 6.14 27.26 13.71
C ARG A 128 6.15 26.61 15.07
N LEU A 129 5.89 27.41 16.09
CA LEU A 129 5.80 26.94 17.46
C LEU A 129 4.41 27.25 18.00
N GLU A 130 3.75 26.20 18.45
CA GLU A 130 2.43 26.24 19.07
C GLU A 130 2.54 25.64 20.46
N VAL A 131 1.88 26.28 21.43
CA VAL A 131 1.77 25.72 22.77
C VAL A 131 0.30 25.44 23.02
N THR A 132 0.03 24.16 23.29
CA THR A 132 -1.32 23.66 23.55
C THR A 132 -1.43 23.29 25.03
N GLY A 133 -2.39 23.89 25.72
CA GLY A 133 -2.76 23.56 27.08
C GLY A 133 -3.47 22.20 27.18
N PRO A 134 -3.63 21.66 28.40
CA PRO A 134 -4.36 20.42 28.63
C PRO A 134 -5.77 20.49 28.02
N ALA A 135 -6.15 19.41 27.34
CA ALA A 135 -7.45 19.26 26.67
C ALA A 135 -7.76 20.34 25.61
N GLY A 136 -6.74 20.99 25.03
CA GLY A 136 -6.92 22.00 23.97
C GLY A 136 -7.54 23.32 24.47
N GLN A 137 -7.56 23.55 25.78
CA GLN A 137 -8.23 24.72 26.37
C GLN A 137 -7.50 26.04 26.12
N ALA A 138 -6.22 25.99 25.78
CA ALA A 138 -5.42 27.14 25.42
C ALA A 138 -4.55 26.76 24.23
N GLU A 139 -4.70 27.47 23.12
CA GLU A 139 -3.85 27.34 21.95
C GLU A 139 -3.27 28.72 21.66
N PHE A 140 -1.96 28.81 21.56
CA PHE A 140 -1.33 30.06 21.13
C PHE A 140 -0.10 29.79 20.28
N ARG A 141 0.00 30.55 19.20
CA ARG A 141 1.11 30.53 18.25
C ARG A 141 2.15 31.54 18.69
N ILE A 142 3.39 31.08 18.85
CA ILE A 142 4.51 31.91 19.31
C ILE A 142 5.35 32.41 18.13
N VAL A 143 5.58 31.56 17.12
CA VAL A 143 6.41 31.88 15.96
C VAL A 143 5.65 31.61 14.67
N ASP A 144 5.63 32.60 13.78
CA ASP A 144 4.94 32.51 12.49
C ASP A 144 5.93 32.21 11.36
N GLY A 145 6.23 30.92 11.18
CA GLY A 145 6.48 30.23 9.91
C GLY A 145 7.45 30.83 8.88
N THR A 146 8.30 31.78 9.23
CA THR A 146 9.26 32.43 8.33
C THR A 146 10.70 32.29 8.83
N THR A 147 10.87 31.68 10.00
CA THR A 147 12.19 31.50 10.60
C THR A 147 12.93 30.36 9.94
N VAL A 148 14.19 30.61 9.59
CA VAL A 148 15.15 29.60 9.12
C VAL A 148 16.10 29.30 10.26
N LEU A 149 16.30 28.01 10.55
CA LEU A 149 17.19 27.54 11.60
C LEU A 149 18.27 26.64 11.00
N GLY A 150 19.50 27.13 10.97
CA GLY A 150 20.67 26.41 10.47
C GLY A 150 20.98 25.15 11.27
N GLY A 151 21.81 24.28 10.71
CA GLY A 151 22.26 23.08 11.41
C GLY A 151 23.10 23.43 12.64
N GLY A 152 22.71 22.93 13.81
CA GLY A 152 23.34 23.23 15.11
C GLY A 152 22.84 24.51 15.80
N GLU A 153 22.08 25.36 15.09
CA GLU A 153 21.57 26.63 15.61
C GLU A 153 20.39 26.44 16.57
N ALA A 154 20.23 27.40 17.47
CA ALA A 154 19.13 27.46 18.42
C ALA A 154 18.35 28.77 18.28
N LEU A 155 17.04 28.66 18.17
CA LEU A 155 16.08 29.75 18.23
C LEU A 155 15.58 29.85 19.68
N ASN A 156 15.93 30.92 20.38
CA ASN A 156 15.40 31.21 21.70
C ASN A 156 14.24 32.20 21.56
N ILE A 157 13.07 31.80 22.01
CA ILE A 157 11.86 32.60 21.92
C ILE A 157 11.49 33.01 23.34
N ASP A 158 11.50 34.30 23.61
CA ASP A 158 11.08 34.89 24.89
C ASP A 158 9.83 35.73 24.65
N GLU A 159 8.66 35.09 24.70
CA GLU A 159 7.38 35.72 24.40
C GLU A 159 6.53 35.96 25.64
N ARG A 160 5.80 37.09 25.60
CA ARG A 160 4.85 37.43 26.67
C ARG A 160 3.53 36.75 26.39
N LEU A 161 3.04 36.02 27.38
CA LEU A 161 1.76 35.36 27.25
C LEU A 161 0.60 36.36 27.40
N PRO A 162 -0.46 36.24 26.58
CA PRO A 162 -1.69 36.99 26.79
C PRO A 162 -2.22 36.77 28.20
N GLY A 163 -2.75 37.82 28.85
CA GLY A 163 -3.10 37.80 30.28
C GLY A 163 -4.01 36.65 30.72
N LEU A 164 -4.97 36.23 29.87
CA LEU A 164 -5.85 35.10 30.15
C LEU A 164 -5.09 33.75 30.19
N VAL A 165 -4.16 33.55 29.24
CA VAL A 165 -3.29 32.36 29.19
C VAL A 165 -2.30 32.37 30.35
N GLY A 166 -1.70 33.53 30.64
CA GLY A 166 -0.83 33.71 31.80
C GLY A 166 -1.53 33.38 33.12
N ALA A 167 -2.83 33.71 33.25
CA ALA A 167 -3.63 33.38 34.42
C ALA A 167 -3.95 31.88 34.51
N MET A 168 -4.29 31.21 33.40
CA MET A 168 -4.51 29.75 33.38
C MET A 168 -3.25 28.97 33.78
N LEU A 169 -2.08 29.46 33.38
CA LEU A 169 -0.79 28.87 33.73
C LEU A 169 -0.39 29.04 35.19
N ARG A 170 -1.20 29.71 36.03
CA ARG A 170 -1.03 29.71 37.49
C ARG A 170 -1.33 28.36 38.10
N ASP A 171 -2.18 27.55 37.45
CA ASP A 171 -2.44 26.21 37.90
C ASP A 171 -1.26 25.29 37.51
N GLU A 172 -0.57 24.79 38.53
CA GLU A 172 0.54 23.84 38.38
C GLU A 172 0.16 22.58 37.59
N ARG A 173 -1.12 22.19 37.63
CA ARG A 173 -1.64 21.06 36.83
C ARG A 173 -1.69 21.40 35.36
N ILE A 174 -2.07 22.63 35.03
CA ILE A 174 -2.09 23.11 33.64
C ILE A 174 -0.65 23.23 33.14
N ARG A 175 0.24 23.81 33.95
CA ARG A 175 1.66 23.95 33.62
C ARG A 175 2.36 22.62 33.34
N ARG A 176 2.07 21.59 34.13
CA ARG A 176 2.64 20.23 33.95
C ARG A 176 2.12 19.48 32.72
N ASN A 177 1.01 19.92 32.14
CA ASN A 177 0.34 19.28 31.01
C ASN A 177 0.34 20.16 29.75
N LEU A 178 1.26 21.12 29.67
CA LEU A 178 1.50 21.85 28.43
C LEU A 178 2.21 20.94 27.44
N ALA A 179 1.70 20.90 26.22
CA ALA A 179 2.38 20.30 25.09
C ALA A 179 2.90 21.44 24.20
N VAL A 180 4.17 21.38 23.82
CA VAL A 180 4.73 22.28 22.80
C VAL A 180 4.83 21.53 21.49
N THR A 181 4.13 22.03 20.49
CA THR A 181 4.17 21.49 19.13
C THR A 181 5.04 22.37 18.27
N VAL A 182 6.03 21.76 17.60
CA VAL A 182 6.88 22.43 16.62
C VAL A 182 6.60 21.84 15.25
N GLU A 183 6.18 22.68 14.32
CA GLU A 183 6.12 22.34 12.92
C GLU A 183 7.28 23.01 12.18
N PHE A 184 7.87 22.32 11.21
CA PHE A 184 8.94 22.86 10.39
C PHE A 184 8.97 22.19 9.02
N ALA A 185 9.54 22.86 8.04
CA ALA A 185 9.82 22.31 6.72
C ALA A 185 11.32 22.00 6.61
N ASP A 186 11.65 20.85 6.01
CA ASP A 186 13.04 20.54 5.67
C ASP A 186 13.45 21.14 4.32
N MET A 187 14.73 20.99 3.95
CA MET A 187 15.26 21.44 2.66
C MET A 187 14.64 20.76 1.43
N ARG A 188 13.91 19.67 1.61
CA ARG A 188 13.15 18.99 0.55
C ARG A 188 11.70 19.47 0.47
N GLY A 189 11.31 20.44 1.30
CA GLY A 189 9.95 20.94 1.40
C GLY A 189 8.99 19.99 2.13
N LEU A 190 9.49 18.94 2.78
CA LEU A 190 8.65 18.05 3.59
C LEU A 190 8.37 18.70 4.94
N ARG A 191 7.11 18.63 5.36
CA ARG A 191 6.65 19.19 6.63
C ARG A 191 6.63 18.13 7.73
N TRP A 192 7.14 18.53 8.87
CA TRP A 192 7.29 17.70 10.05
C TRP A 192 6.64 18.41 11.23
N ARG A 193 6.05 17.63 12.13
CA ARG A 193 5.47 18.08 13.38
C ARG A 193 6.06 17.26 14.51
N ARG A 194 6.48 17.92 15.58
CA ARG A 194 6.99 17.28 16.78
C ARG A 194 6.23 17.81 17.98
N VAL A 195 5.73 16.90 18.82
CA VAL A 195 5.11 17.26 20.10
C VAL A 195 6.10 16.96 21.22
N ASP A 196 6.49 17.99 21.97
CA ASP A 196 7.48 17.96 23.03
C ASP A 196 8.78 17.24 22.60
N ASN A 197 9.27 16.33 23.43
CA ASN A 197 10.43 15.52 23.14
C ASN A 197 10.10 14.23 22.36
N GLY A 198 8.86 14.06 21.88
CA GLY A 198 8.43 12.92 21.08
C GLY A 198 9.14 12.82 19.71
N PRO A 199 8.99 11.71 18.98
CA PRO A 199 9.53 11.61 17.62
C PRO A 199 8.83 12.62 16.67
N PRO A 200 9.52 13.16 15.65
CA PRO A 200 8.86 13.96 14.63
C PRO A 200 7.96 13.09 13.75
N GLU A 201 6.76 13.58 13.46
CA GLU A 201 5.76 12.97 12.58
C GLU A 201 5.67 13.76 11.27
N ARG A 202 5.47 13.07 10.15
CA ARG A 202 5.29 13.73 8.85
C ARG A 202 3.87 14.28 8.76
N VAL A 203 3.75 15.57 8.46
CA VAL A 203 2.46 16.20 8.16
C VAL A 203 2.17 15.99 6.68
N LEU A 204 1.29 15.04 6.37
CA LEU A 204 0.77 14.87 5.03
C LEU A 204 -0.21 16.02 4.78
N VAL A 205 0.08 16.83 3.76
CA VAL A 205 -0.69 18.02 3.41
C VAL A 205 -2.06 17.58 2.90
N ASP A 206 -3.03 17.43 3.80
CA ASP A 206 -4.45 17.29 3.42
C ASP A 206 -5.44 17.99 4.39
N GLU A 207 -5.00 18.49 5.56
CA GLU A 207 -5.94 19.09 6.53
C GLU A 207 -5.60 20.52 6.99
N PHE A 208 -4.46 21.09 6.59
CA PHE A 208 -4.15 22.47 6.97
C PHE A 208 -4.72 23.44 5.94
N SER A 209 -6.03 23.66 6.00
CA SER A 209 -6.67 24.82 5.36
C SER A 209 -5.96 26.08 5.87
N PRO A 210 -5.12 26.74 5.04
CA PRO A 210 -4.53 27.99 5.45
C PRO A 210 -5.70 28.97 5.47
N GLY A 211 -6.13 29.40 6.66
CA GLY A 211 -7.21 30.33 6.90
C GLY A 211 -8.04 30.73 5.67
N ALA A 212 -9.33 30.35 5.70
CA ALA A 212 -10.40 31.12 5.07
C ALA A 212 -10.49 32.55 5.65
N THR A 213 -9.37 33.25 5.75
CA THR A 213 -9.28 34.69 5.68
C THR A 213 -9.15 35.01 4.19
N ALA A 214 -10.28 34.91 3.49
CA ALA A 214 -10.47 35.63 2.26
C ALA A 214 -10.41 37.13 2.60
N LEU A 215 -9.20 37.68 2.71
CA LEU A 215 -8.94 39.05 2.35
C LEU A 215 -9.15 39.11 0.84
N GLY A 216 -10.43 39.21 0.44
CA GLY A 216 -10.77 39.64 -0.90
C GLY A 216 -10.09 40.98 -1.14
N PRO A 217 -9.52 41.22 -2.33
CA PRO A 217 -9.06 42.56 -2.67
C PRO A 217 -10.28 43.48 -2.54
N ALA A 218 -10.22 44.44 -1.62
CA ALA A 218 -11.07 45.61 -1.63
C ALA A 218 -10.76 46.38 -2.92
N CYS A 219 -11.36 45.93 -4.02
CA CYS A 219 -11.43 46.67 -5.26
C CYS A 219 -12.29 47.90 -5.00
N CYS A 220 -11.62 49.03 -4.76
CA CYS A 220 -11.88 50.31 -5.42
C CYS A 220 -13.32 50.56 -5.90
N ASP A 221 -14.25 50.86 -5.00
CA ASP A 221 -15.35 51.77 -5.33
C ASP A 221 -14.86 53.19 -5.06
N ARG A 222 -14.23 53.78 -6.09
CA ARG A 222 -13.91 55.20 -6.14
C ARG A 222 -15.17 55.93 -6.60
N GLU A 223 -15.82 56.57 -5.64
CA GLU A 223 -16.90 57.55 -5.83
C GLU A 223 -16.43 58.65 -6.81
N GLU A 224 -16.87 58.59 -8.06
CA GLU A 224 -16.85 59.74 -8.96
C GLU A 224 -18.10 60.57 -8.69
N ALA A 225 -17.96 61.55 -7.78
CA ALA A 225 -18.83 62.70 -7.75
C ALA A 225 -18.46 63.63 -8.91
N SER A 226 -19.28 63.66 -9.96
CA SER A 226 -19.27 64.73 -10.95
C SER A 226 -20.53 65.58 -10.82
N THR A 227 -20.25 66.87 -10.91
CA THR A 227 -21.11 68.06 -10.90
C THR A 227 -22.15 68.06 -12.01
#